data_AF-A0A318NUH9-F1
#
_entry.id   AF-A0A318NUH9-F1
#
_cell.length_a   1.000
_cell.length_b   1.000
_cell.length_c   1.000
_cell.angle_alpha   90.00
_cell.angle_beta   90.00
_cell.angle_gamma   90.00
#
_symmetry.space_group_name_H-M   'P 1'
#
loop_
_entity.id
_entity.type
_entity.pdbx_description
1 polymer ?
#
loop_
_entity_poly.entity_id
_entity_poly.type
_entity_poly.pdbx_seq_one_letter_code
_entity_poly.pdbx_strand_id
1 'polypeptide(L)'
;MTVITRHATFNEVHALYRQIPEFGGLHSLADLQQRVGPSACHLLIAEVDGQAAGFKLGYQTQEKVFYSWLGGVLPAFRRHGVARALLAEQERWARAQGYRRLTVKTRNQFRAMLTMLIGHHYQIVHLEKKGEVADYRLLLEKTL
;
A
#
# COMPACT_ATOMS: atom_id res chain seq x y z
N MET A 1 -17.66 10.75 9.11
CA MET A 1 -16.73 10.74 7.96
C MET A 1 -16.85 9.41 7.25
N THR A 2 -17.33 9.42 6.01
CA THR A 2 -17.46 8.20 5.21
C THR A 2 -16.24 8.08 4.32
N VAL A 3 -15.55 6.93 4.38
CA VAL A 3 -14.41 6.65 3.50
C VAL A 3 -14.91 5.85 2.30
N ILE A 4 -14.68 6.34 1.10
CA ILE A 4 -15.01 5.66 -0.15
C ILE A 4 -13.71 5.33 -0.87
N THR A 5 -13.60 4.13 -1.43
CA THR A 5 -12.46 3.73 -2.26
C THR A 5 -12.90 3.56 -3.71
N ARG A 6 -12.06 4.00 -4.65
CA ARG A 6 -12.30 3.82 -6.09
C ARG A 6 -11.01 3.46 -6.81
N HIS A 7 -11.17 2.87 -8.00
CA HIS A 7 -10.07 2.66 -8.92
C HIS A 7 -9.38 3.98 -9.29
N ALA A 8 -8.08 3.92 -9.54
CA ALA A 8 -7.26 5.07 -9.82
C ALA A 8 -6.26 4.83 -10.95
N THR A 9 -5.75 5.91 -11.50
CA THR A 9 -4.64 5.90 -12.46
C THR A 9 -3.29 6.09 -11.76
N PHE A 10 -2.20 5.77 -12.46
CA PHE A 10 -0.84 6.08 -11.97
C PHE A 10 -0.65 7.59 -11.72
N ASN A 11 -1.26 8.43 -12.55
CA ASN A 11 -1.20 9.89 -12.40
C ASN A 11 -1.83 10.35 -11.07
N GLU A 12 -3.03 9.85 -10.73
CA GLU A 12 -3.70 10.18 -9.47
C GLU A 12 -2.93 9.65 -8.26
N VAL A 13 -2.44 8.42 -8.34
CA VAL A 13 -1.58 7.83 -7.30
C VAL A 13 -0.31 8.66 -7.11
N HIS A 14 0.36 9.05 -8.19
CA HIS A 14 1.59 9.86 -8.12
C HIS A 14 1.33 11.26 -7.57
N ALA A 15 0.21 11.88 -7.94
CA ALA A 15 -0.20 13.18 -7.43
C ALA A 15 -0.38 13.19 -5.90
N LEU A 16 -0.99 12.15 -5.33
CA LEU A 16 -1.07 11.99 -3.87
C LEU A 16 0.25 11.56 -3.25
N TYR A 17 1.00 10.66 -3.89
CA TYR A 17 2.32 10.20 -3.44
C TYR A 17 3.26 11.36 -3.13
N ARG A 18 3.30 12.37 -4.01
CA ARG A 18 4.15 13.56 -3.87
C ARG A 18 3.81 14.41 -2.63
N GLN A 19 2.63 14.25 -2.07
CA GLN A 19 2.15 14.99 -0.91
C GLN A 19 2.38 14.25 0.42
N ILE A 20 2.93 13.04 0.39
CA ILE A 20 3.27 12.26 1.59
C ILE A 20 4.70 12.61 2.05
N PRO A 21 4.88 13.29 3.20
CA PRO A 21 6.19 13.75 3.64
C PRO A 21 7.20 12.61 3.81
N GLU A 22 6.76 11.44 4.31
CA GLU A 22 7.61 10.29 4.60
C GLU A 22 8.23 9.63 3.34
N PHE A 23 7.72 9.96 2.16
CA PHE A 23 8.23 9.41 0.91
C PHE A 23 9.29 10.28 0.25
N GLY A 24 9.40 11.56 0.62
CA GLY A 24 10.45 12.46 0.11
C GLY A 24 10.57 12.51 -1.42
N GLY A 25 9.50 12.19 -2.15
CA GLY A 25 9.52 12.19 -3.62
C GLY A 25 10.43 11.13 -4.27
N LEU A 26 10.81 10.06 -3.57
CA LEU A 26 11.76 9.01 -4.02
C LEU A 26 11.43 8.29 -5.36
N HIS A 27 10.25 8.52 -5.93
CA HIS A 27 9.77 7.83 -7.12
C HIS A 27 9.06 8.84 -8.03
N SER A 28 9.54 8.96 -9.26
CA SER A 28 8.83 9.61 -10.35
C SER A 28 7.64 8.76 -10.81
N LEU A 29 6.73 9.34 -11.59
CA LEU A 29 5.66 8.60 -12.24
C LEU A 29 6.21 7.46 -13.11
N ALA A 30 7.30 7.74 -13.85
CA ALA A 30 7.99 6.76 -14.68
C ALA A 30 8.54 5.60 -13.84
N ASP A 31 9.10 5.86 -12.65
CA ASP A 31 9.58 4.79 -11.75
C ASP A 31 8.43 3.88 -11.30
N LEU A 32 7.25 4.45 -11.01
CA LEU A 32 6.08 3.65 -10.62
C LEU A 32 5.65 2.74 -11.78
N GLN A 33 5.54 3.29 -12.99
CA GLN A 33 5.12 2.55 -14.18
C GLN A 33 6.15 1.48 -14.57
N GLN A 34 7.44 1.82 -14.59
CA GLN A 34 8.52 0.89 -14.90
C GLN A 34 8.58 -0.25 -13.90
N ARG A 35 8.39 0.02 -12.60
CA ARG A 35 8.45 -1.01 -11.56
C ARG A 35 7.28 -1.98 -11.59
N VAL A 36 6.07 -1.51 -11.95
CA VAL A 36 4.92 -2.40 -12.17
C VAL A 36 5.08 -3.17 -13.47
N GLY A 37 5.59 -2.51 -14.51
CA GLY A 37 5.81 -3.09 -15.84
C GLY A 37 4.51 -3.63 -16.44
N PRO A 38 4.55 -4.79 -17.11
CA PRO A 38 3.36 -5.40 -17.72
C PRO A 38 2.48 -6.16 -16.71
N SER A 39 2.82 -6.15 -15.42
CA SER A 39 2.13 -6.95 -14.41
C SER A 39 0.71 -6.44 -14.17
N ALA A 40 -0.23 -7.36 -13.95
CA ALA A 40 -1.55 -6.99 -13.46
C ALA A 40 -1.43 -6.17 -12.17
N CYS A 41 -2.12 -5.04 -12.09
CA CYS A 41 -2.02 -4.10 -10.99
C CYS A 41 -3.38 -3.63 -10.50
N HIS A 42 -3.40 -3.10 -9.27
CA HIS A 42 -4.58 -2.49 -8.68
C HIS A 42 -4.19 -1.21 -7.96
N LEU A 43 -4.73 -0.10 -8.46
CA LEU A 43 -4.50 1.26 -7.98
C LEU A 43 -5.80 1.80 -7.40
N LEU A 44 -5.72 2.36 -6.21
CA LEU A 44 -6.85 2.87 -5.45
C LEU A 44 -6.58 4.28 -4.95
N ILE A 45 -7.62 5.10 -4.96
CA ILE A 45 -7.74 6.33 -4.18
C ILE A 45 -8.83 6.11 -3.14
N ALA A 46 -8.57 6.58 -1.91
CA ALA A 46 -9.59 6.74 -0.90
C ALA A 46 -9.95 8.21 -0.78
N GLU A 47 -11.24 8.48 -0.71
CA GLU A 47 -11.82 9.80 -0.54
C GLU A 47 -12.53 9.89 0.82
N VAL A 48 -12.41 11.04 1.45
CA VAL A 48 -13.15 11.42 2.66
C VAL A 48 -13.91 12.68 2.33
N ASP A 49 -15.24 12.62 2.40
CA ASP A 49 -16.14 13.74 2.08
C ASP A 49 -15.83 14.36 0.70
N GLY A 50 -15.54 13.51 -0.29
CA GLY A 50 -15.21 13.89 -1.67
C GLY A 50 -13.76 14.35 -1.90
N GLN A 51 -12.93 14.40 -0.86
CA GLN A 51 -11.52 14.81 -0.98
C GLN A 51 -10.59 13.61 -0.96
N ALA A 52 -9.65 13.57 -1.90
CA ALA A 52 -8.64 12.52 -1.98
C ALA A 52 -7.75 12.52 -0.72
N ALA A 53 -7.83 11.43 0.05
CA ALA A 53 -7.26 11.33 1.39
C ALA A 53 -6.06 10.38 1.46
N GLY A 54 -5.98 9.42 0.55
CA GLY A 54 -4.89 8.45 0.50
C GLY A 54 -4.98 7.57 -0.73
N PHE A 55 -3.95 6.76 -0.94
CA PHE A 55 -3.87 5.87 -2.09
C PHE A 55 -3.23 4.54 -1.74
N LYS A 56 -3.41 3.57 -2.63
CA LYS A 56 -2.73 2.28 -2.59
C LYS A 56 -2.46 1.75 -3.99
N LEU A 57 -1.26 1.26 -4.21
CA LEU A 57 -0.77 0.67 -5.45
C LEU A 57 -0.17 -0.69 -5.12
N GLY A 58 -0.68 -1.72 -5.77
CA GLY A 58 -0.11 -3.06 -5.75
C GLY A 58 -0.08 -3.68 -7.13
N TYR A 59 0.70 -4.74 -7.28
CA TYR A 59 0.85 -5.47 -8.52
C TYR A 59 1.24 -6.93 -8.29
N GLN A 60 0.97 -7.77 -9.28
CA GLN A 60 1.34 -9.17 -9.27
C GLN A 60 2.87 -9.33 -9.28
N THR A 61 3.38 -10.24 -8.44
CA THR A 61 4.82 -10.59 -8.43
C THR A 61 5.07 -12.05 -8.76
N GLN A 62 4.07 -12.91 -8.55
CA GLN A 62 4.08 -14.34 -8.91
C GLN A 62 2.65 -14.74 -9.28
N GLU A 63 2.46 -15.91 -9.89
CA GLU A 63 1.16 -16.36 -10.43
C GLU A 63 -0.03 -16.16 -9.46
N LYS A 64 0.17 -16.45 -8.16
CA LYS A 64 -0.88 -16.34 -7.13
C LYS A 64 -0.50 -15.40 -5.97
N VAL A 65 0.46 -14.51 -6.18
CA VAL A 65 0.95 -13.57 -5.17
C VAL A 65 0.82 -12.12 -5.63
N PHE A 66 0.03 -11.36 -4.89
CA PHE A 66 -0.15 -9.92 -5.09
C PHE A 66 0.68 -9.13 -4.08
N TYR A 67 1.49 -8.20 -4.56
CA TYR A 67 2.32 -7.35 -3.70
C TYR A 67 1.67 -5.96 -3.55
N SER A 68 1.20 -5.66 -2.34
CA SER A 68 0.75 -4.33 -1.94
C SER A 68 1.97 -3.46 -1.66
N TRP A 69 2.49 -2.85 -2.72
CA TRP A 69 3.77 -2.15 -2.70
C TRP A 69 3.72 -0.79 -1.99
N LEU A 70 2.94 0.15 -2.52
CA LEU A 70 3.07 1.57 -2.19
C LEU A 70 1.71 2.09 -1.74
N GLY A 71 1.67 2.81 -0.64
CA GLY A 71 0.43 3.41 -0.18
C GLY A 71 0.67 4.34 0.99
N GLY A 72 -0.12 5.40 1.05
CA GLY A 72 0.01 6.45 2.05
C GLY A 72 -1.31 7.18 2.27
N VAL A 73 -1.43 7.83 3.42
CA VAL A 73 -2.57 8.67 3.79
C VAL A 73 -2.01 10.05 4.10
N LEU A 74 -2.61 11.06 3.48
CA LEU A 74 -2.27 12.46 3.71
C LEU A 74 -2.39 12.78 5.21
N PRO A 75 -1.46 13.56 5.79
CA PRO A 75 -1.43 13.83 7.23
C PRO A 75 -2.78 14.23 7.84
N ALA A 76 -3.53 15.11 7.16
CA ALA A 76 -4.84 15.61 7.60
C ALA A 76 -5.91 14.52 7.74
N PHE A 77 -5.78 13.39 7.03
CA PHE A 77 -6.79 12.33 7.01
C PHE A 77 -6.37 11.07 7.79
N ARG A 78 -5.23 11.11 8.48
CA ARG A 78 -4.74 9.98 9.29
C ARG A 78 -5.65 9.73 10.48
N ARG A 79 -5.68 8.47 10.96
CA ARG A 79 -6.51 7.99 12.08
C ARG A 79 -8.03 8.01 11.82
N HIS A 80 -8.47 8.21 10.58
CA HIS A 80 -9.88 8.14 10.17
C HIS A 80 -10.22 6.85 9.39
N GLY A 81 -9.45 5.77 9.58
CA GLY A 81 -9.70 4.48 8.92
C GLY A 81 -9.33 4.40 7.43
N VAL A 82 -8.81 5.47 6.82
CA VAL A 82 -8.45 5.53 5.38
C VAL A 82 -7.52 4.39 4.94
N ALA A 83 -6.41 4.18 5.65
CA ALA A 83 -5.47 3.12 5.33
C ALA A 83 -6.09 1.71 5.44
N ARG A 84 -6.99 1.51 6.40
CA ARG A 84 -7.73 0.26 6.60
C ARG A 84 -8.72 0.02 5.47
N ALA A 85 -9.45 1.04 5.03
CA ALA A 85 -10.37 0.94 3.90
C ALA A 85 -9.63 0.57 2.61
N LEU A 86 -8.51 1.24 2.33
CA LEU A 86 -7.63 0.92 1.19
C LEU A 86 -7.09 -0.50 1.24
N LEU A 87 -6.60 -0.96 2.40
CA LEU A 87 -6.12 -2.33 2.57
C LEU A 87 -7.24 -3.35 2.33
N ALA A 88 -8.41 -3.13 2.94
CA ALA A 88 -9.56 -4.03 2.81
C ALA A 88 -10.05 -4.14 1.35
N GLU A 89 -10.12 -3.03 0.63
CA GLU A 89 -10.50 -3.05 -0.79
C GLU A 89 -9.47 -3.79 -1.64
N GLN A 90 -8.17 -3.52 -1.45
CA GLN A 90 -7.15 -4.23 -2.23
C GLN A 90 -7.12 -5.73 -1.93
N GLU A 91 -7.38 -6.11 -0.68
CA GLU A 91 -7.56 -7.50 -0.25
C GLU A 91 -8.79 -8.16 -0.88
N ARG A 92 -9.93 -7.47 -0.96
CA ARG A 92 -11.14 -7.96 -1.63
C ARG A 92 -10.89 -8.18 -3.11
N TRP A 93 -10.34 -7.17 -3.78
CA TRP A 93 -10.00 -7.24 -5.20
C TRP A 93 -9.03 -8.40 -5.47
N ALA A 94 -7.99 -8.55 -4.66
CA ALA A 94 -7.00 -9.62 -4.87
C ALA A 94 -7.62 -11.02 -4.77
N ARG A 95 -8.54 -11.24 -3.82
CA ARG A 95 -9.31 -12.50 -3.75
C ARG A 95 -10.14 -12.73 -5.00
N ALA A 96 -10.84 -11.70 -5.46
CA ALA A 96 -11.70 -11.78 -6.65
C ALA A 96 -10.91 -12.11 -7.92
N GLN A 97 -9.64 -11.67 -8.00
CA GLN A 97 -8.72 -12.03 -9.09
C GLN A 97 -8.06 -13.42 -8.93
N GLY A 98 -8.36 -14.14 -7.86
CA GLY A 98 -7.83 -15.49 -7.61
C GLY A 98 -6.41 -15.53 -7.04
N TYR A 99 -5.90 -14.43 -6.48
CA TYR A 99 -4.66 -14.45 -5.71
C TYR A 99 -4.88 -15.17 -4.37
N ARG A 100 -3.87 -15.94 -3.94
CA ARG A 100 -3.91 -16.72 -2.69
C ARG A 100 -3.12 -16.09 -1.56
N ARG A 101 -2.23 -15.14 -1.90
CA ARG A 101 -1.37 -14.47 -0.94
C ARG A 101 -1.19 -13.01 -1.29
N LEU A 102 -1.24 -12.17 -0.26
CA LEU A 102 -0.91 -10.75 -0.34
C LEU A 102 0.33 -10.46 0.49
N THR A 103 1.31 -9.80 -0.11
CA THR A 103 2.56 -9.41 0.57
C THR A 103 2.67 -7.90 0.70
N VAL A 104 3.28 -7.43 1.79
CA VAL A 104 3.55 -6.01 2.07
C VAL A 104 4.97 -5.89 2.60
N LYS A 105 5.71 -4.88 2.16
CA LYS A 105 7.03 -4.55 2.71
C LYS A 105 6.97 -3.18 3.38
N THR A 106 7.42 -3.10 4.63
CA THR A 106 7.50 -1.84 5.39
C THR A 106 8.86 -1.71 6.09
N ARG A 107 9.15 -0.52 6.62
CA ARG A 107 10.32 -0.28 7.48
C ARG A 107 9.94 -0.41 8.95
N ASN A 108 10.90 -0.80 9.77
CA ASN A 108 10.72 -1.01 11.21
C ASN A 108 10.24 0.26 11.95
N GLN A 109 10.66 1.44 11.49
CA GLN A 109 10.21 2.72 12.05
C GLN A 109 8.72 3.03 11.85
N PHE A 110 8.04 2.40 10.89
CA PHE A 110 6.64 2.68 10.57
C PHE A 110 5.69 1.87 11.47
N ARG A 111 5.72 2.18 12.77
CA ARG A 111 4.95 1.49 13.82
C ARG A 111 3.45 1.39 13.51
N ALA A 112 2.84 2.48 13.05
CA ALA A 112 1.41 2.48 12.70
C ALA A 112 1.07 1.50 11.56
N MET A 113 1.94 1.38 10.55
CA MET A 113 1.79 0.40 9.46
C MET A 113 1.93 -1.03 10.01
N LEU A 114 2.95 -1.28 10.86
CA LEU A 114 3.16 -2.59 11.47
C LEU A 114 1.97 -3.02 12.34
N THR A 115 1.51 -2.15 13.23
CA THR A 115 0.33 -2.40 14.07
C THR A 115 -0.90 -2.69 13.21
N MET A 116 -1.13 -1.93 12.14
CA MET A 116 -2.24 -2.17 11.23
C MET A 116 -2.12 -3.54 10.54
N LEU A 117 -0.97 -3.87 9.96
CA LEU A 117 -0.80 -5.13 9.24
C LEU A 117 -0.95 -6.34 10.19
N ILE A 118 -0.31 -6.30 11.36
CA ILE A 118 -0.43 -7.35 12.37
C ILE A 118 -1.89 -7.49 12.84
N GLY A 119 -2.57 -6.38 13.12
CA GLY A 119 -3.99 -6.37 13.49
C GLY A 119 -4.93 -6.87 12.39
N HIS A 120 -4.46 -6.93 11.14
CA HIS A 120 -5.17 -7.48 9.99
C HIS A 120 -4.68 -8.88 9.58
N HIS A 121 -4.02 -9.60 10.50
CA HIS A 121 -3.54 -10.98 10.37
C HIS A 121 -2.43 -11.19 9.34
N TYR A 122 -1.63 -10.16 9.07
CA TYR A 122 -0.37 -10.34 8.36
C TYR A 122 0.69 -10.90 9.30
N GLN A 123 1.46 -11.86 8.81
CA GLN A 123 2.58 -12.47 9.53
C GLN A 123 3.89 -11.90 9.01
N ILE A 124 4.83 -11.57 9.90
CA ILE A 124 6.19 -11.20 9.51
C ILE A 124 6.93 -12.47 9.11
N VAL A 125 7.39 -12.53 7.87
CA VAL A 125 8.05 -13.72 7.30
C VAL A 125 9.51 -13.50 6.94
N HIS A 126 9.95 -12.24 6.84
CA HIS A 126 11.35 -11.93 6.57
C HIS A 126 11.77 -10.57 7.13
N LEU A 127 13.01 -10.50 7.60
CA LEU A 127 13.70 -9.30 8.04
C LEU A 127 14.96 -9.10 7.19
N GLU A 128 15.07 -7.94 6.55
CA GLU A 128 16.27 -7.51 5.82
C GLU A 128 16.93 -6.36 6.60
N LYS A 129 18.16 -6.57 7.08
CA LYS A 129 18.95 -5.53 7.74
C LYS A 129 19.41 -4.50 6.70
N LYS A 130 19.08 -3.23 6.93
CA LYS A 130 19.48 -2.07 6.11
C LYS A 130 19.64 -0.88 7.03
N GLY A 131 20.76 -0.15 6.92
CA GLY A 131 21.02 1.02 7.77
C GLY A 131 20.91 0.68 9.26
N GLU A 132 20.29 1.58 10.00
CA GLU A 132 20.01 1.40 11.43
C GLU A 132 18.80 0.49 11.67
N VAL A 133 18.58 0.08 12.92
CA VAL A 133 17.44 -0.77 13.31
C VAL A 133 16.09 -0.21 12.84
N ALA A 134 15.95 1.12 12.78
CA ALA A 134 14.77 1.82 12.28
C ALA A 134 14.51 1.60 10.77
N ASP A 135 15.57 1.39 9.99
CA ASP A 135 15.55 1.25 8.53
C ASP A 135 15.38 -0.19 8.06
N TYR A 136 15.49 -1.16 8.99
CA TYR A 136 15.30 -2.57 8.70
C TYR A 136 13.96 -2.78 8.00
N ARG A 137 13.97 -3.63 6.98
CA ARG A 137 12.80 -3.88 6.15
C ARG A 137 12.16 -5.19 6.57
N LEU A 138 10.85 -5.14 6.77
CA LEU A 138 10.04 -6.27 7.17
C LEU A 138 9.15 -6.65 6.00
N LEU A 139 9.21 -7.91 5.58
CA LEU A 139 8.24 -8.51 4.67
C LEU A 139 7.16 -9.17 5.50
N LEU A 140 5.92 -8.81 5.22
CA LEU A 140 4.75 -9.40 5.82
C LEU A 140 3.89 -10.04 4.73
N GLU A 141 3.21 -11.13 5.08
CA GLU A 141 2.28 -11.81 4.18
C GLU A 141 0.99 -12.21 4.87
N LYS A 142 -0.06 -12.36 4.08
CA LYS A 142 -1.36 -12.86 4.51
C LYS A 142 -1.90 -13.81 3.44
N THR A 143 -2.36 -14.97 3.88
CA THR A 143 -3.20 -15.85 3.06
C THR A 143 -4.54 -15.17 2.82
N LEU A 144 -4.91 -15.04 1.56
CA LEU A 144 -6.14 -14.37 1.14
C LEU A 144 -7.34 -15.32 1.24
#